data_AF-A0A7S0YZK5-F1
#
_entry.id   AF-A0A7S0YZK5-F1
#
_cell.length_a   1.000
_cell.length_b   1.000
_cell.length_c   1.000
_cell.angle_alpha   90.00
_cell.angle_beta   90.00
_cell.angle_gamma   90.00
#
_symmetry.space_group_name_H-M   'P 1'
#
loop_
_entity.id
_entity.type
_entity.pdbx_description
1 polymer ?
#
loop_
_entity_poly.entity_id
_entity_poly.type
_entity_poly.pdbx_seq_one_letter_code
_entity_poly.pdbx_strand_id
1 'polypeptide(L)'
;AGCEQPDRSRQFHPIKSGSVAGGQDWSPLAGHTLCELCYQRYYRSGSLQRPEQNKPLSSGERRCMYAGCEQPDRSRQFHPIKSGSVAGGQDWSPLAGHTLCELCYQRYYRSGSLQRPEQNKPLSSGERRCMYAGCEQPD
;
A
#
# COMPACT_ATOMS: atom_id res chain seq x y z
N ALA A 1 9.69 -9.11 -17.83
CA ALA A 1 9.27 -9.48 -16.45
C ALA A 1 9.39 -10.99 -16.32
N GLY A 2 10.29 -11.47 -15.45
CA GLY A 2 10.52 -12.91 -15.24
C GLY A 2 9.68 -13.46 -14.09
N CYS A 3 9.41 -14.76 -14.11
CA CYS A 3 8.88 -15.48 -12.96
C CYS A 3 9.97 -15.49 -11.88
N GLU A 4 9.73 -14.93 -10.69
CA GLU A 4 10.75 -14.88 -9.63
C GLU A 4 11.08 -16.26 -9.03
N GLN A 5 10.19 -17.25 -9.22
CA GLN A 5 10.34 -18.59 -8.66
C GLN A 5 9.82 -19.65 -9.65
N PRO A 6 10.48 -19.84 -10.80
CA PRO A 6 10.00 -20.74 -11.84
C PRO A 6 9.92 -22.18 -11.36
N ASP A 7 10.80 -22.60 -10.45
CA ASP A 7 10.90 -24.00 -9.98
C ASP A 7 9.99 -24.33 -8.78
N ARG A 8 9.27 -23.36 -8.23
CA ARG A 8 8.42 -23.58 -7.04
C ARG A 8 7.04 -24.14 -7.34
N SER A 9 6.64 -24.12 -8.61
CA SER A 9 5.34 -24.66 -8.99
C SER A 9 5.39 -26.18 -9.14
N ARG A 10 4.38 -26.85 -8.58
CA ARG A 10 4.19 -28.29 -8.79
C ARG A 10 3.57 -28.62 -10.14
N GLN A 11 3.02 -27.62 -10.83
CA GLN A 11 2.31 -27.76 -12.10
C GLN A 11 2.77 -26.70 -13.10
N PHE A 12 2.92 -27.14 -14.35
CA PHE A 12 3.38 -26.32 -15.47
C PHE A 12 2.45 -26.52 -16.66
N HIS A 13 2.04 -25.42 -17.28
CA HIS A 13 1.08 -25.38 -18.38
C HIS A 13 1.78 -24.96 -19.66
N PRO A 14 1.96 -25.88 -20.63
CA PRO A 14 2.45 -25.53 -21.95
C PRO A 14 1.35 -24.81 -22.73
N ILE A 15 1.65 -23.63 -23.24
CA ILE A 15 0.71 -22.84 -24.06
C ILE A 15 0.91 -23.24 -25.52
N LYS A 16 -0.10 -23.91 -26.08
CA LYS A 16 -0.11 -24.30 -27.50
C LYS A 16 -0.55 -23.12 -28.36
N SER A 17 0.00 -23.02 -29.58
CA SER A 17 -0.46 -22.06 -30.58
C SER A 17 -1.96 -22.22 -30.83
N GLY A 18 -2.72 -21.12 -30.77
CA GLY A 18 -4.18 -21.13 -30.91
C GLY A 18 -4.96 -21.46 -29.63
N SER A 19 -4.31 -21.48 -28.45
CA SER A 19 -5.02 -21.67 -27.19
C SER A 19 -5.93 -20.48 -26.90
N VAL A 20 -7.23 -20.73 -26.75
CA VAL A 20 -8.24 -19.75 -26.32
C VAL A 20 -8.87 -20.21 -25.02
N ALA A 21 -8.16 -20.03 -23.91
CA ALA A 21 -8.65 -20.32 -22.56
C ALA A 21 -9.07 -19.03 -21.86
N GLY A 22 -10.24 -19.02 -21.21
CA GLY A 22 -10.68 -17.89 -20.38
C GLY A 22 -10.99 -16.59 -21.15
N GLY A 23 -11.22 -16.67 -22.46
CA GLY A 23 -11.54 -15.50 -23.29
C GLY A 23 -10.36 -14.54 -23.51
N GLN A 24 -9.13 -14.97 -23.21
CA GLN A 24 -7.91 -14.19 -23.42
C GLN A 24 -7.17 -14.67 -24.68
N ASP A 25 -6.43 -13.78 -25.32
CA ASP A 25 -5.53 -14.13 -26.43
C ASP A 25 -4.20 -14.66 -25.89
N TRP A 26 -3.91 -15.95 -26.11
CA TRP A 26 -2.67 -16.58 -25.69
C TRP A 26 -1.61 -16.64 -26.80
N SER A 27 -1.92 -16.12 -28.00
CA SER A 27 -0.98 -16.03 -29.13
C SER A 27 0.39 -15.47 -28.76
N PRO A 28 0.53 -14.38 -27.96
CA PRO A 28 1.85 -13.86 -27.58
C PRO A 28 2.63 -14.78 -26.64
N LEU A 29 1.98 -15.79 -26.04
CA LEU A 29 2.60 -16.75 -25.12
C LEU A 29 2.68 -18.16 -25.74
N ALA A 30 2.30 -18.33 -27.02
CA ALA A 30 2.37 -19.60 -27.72
C ALA A 30 3.81 -20.14 -27.77
N GLY A 31 3.99 -21.39 -27.37
CA GLY A 31 5.30 -22.04 -27.27
C GLY A 31 6.00 -21.86 -25.91
N HIS A 32 5.47 -21.04 -25.01
CA HIS A 32 5.98 -20.91 -23.65
C HIS A 32 5.31 -21.89 -22.68
N THR A 33 6.05 -22.28 -21.64
CA THR A 33 5.51 -23.05 -20.50
C THR A 33 5.41 -22.13 -19.29
N LEU A 34 4.21 -21.98 -18.74
CA LEU A 34 3.95 -21.15 -17.57
C LEU A 34 3.80 -22.01 -16.32
N CYS A 35 4.28 -21.52 -15.18
CA CYS A 35 3.91 -22.11 -13.90
C CYS A 35 2.44 -21.84 -13.58
N GLU A 36 1.83 -22.65 -12.69
CA GLU A 36 0.41 -22.54 -12.28
C GLU A 36 0.00 -21.10 -11.95
N LEU A 37 0.81 -20.38 -11.18
CA LEU A 37 0.51 -19.01 -10.75
C LEU A 37 0.51 -18.02 -11.92
N CYS A 38 1.44 -18.19 -12.87
CA CYS A 38 1.50 -17.38 -14.08
C CYS A 38 0.33 -17.70 -15.02
N TYR A 39 0.01 -18.99 -15.18
CA TYR A 39 -1.14 -19.45 -15.97
C TYR A 39 -2.44 -18.87 -15.43
N GLN A 40 -2.73 -19.02 -14.14
CA GLN A 40 -3.95 -18.47 -13.53
C GLN A 40 -4.01 -16.94 -13.61
N ARG A 41 -2.87 -16.25 -13.46
CA ARG A 41 -2.85 -14.79 -13.60
C ARG A 41 -3.24 -14.37 -15.01
N TYR A 42 -2.62 -14.96 -16.02
CA TYR A 42 -2.94 -14.63 -17.41
C TYR A 42 -4.38 -14.98 -17.74
N TYR A 43 -4.85 -16.15 -17.31
CA TYR A 43 -6.23 -16.58 -17.46
C TYR A 43 -7.25 -15.57 -16.90
N ARG A 44 -6.94 -14.93 -15.75
CA ARG A 44 -7.85 -13.98 -15.09
C ARG A 44 -7.74 -12.53 -15.61
N SER A 45 -6.57 -12.13 -16.10
CA SER A 45 -6.27 -10.70 -16.34
C SER A 45 -5.71 -10.38 -17.72
N GLY A 46 -5.42 -11.39 -18.56
CA GLY A 46 -4.80 -11.20 -19.87
C GLY A 46 -3.37 -10.65 -19.82
N SER A 47 -2.76 -10.54 -18.64
CA SER A 47 -1.42 -9.97 -18.48
C SER A 47 -0.58 -10.73 -17.46
N LEU A 48 0.67 -11.01 -17.83
CA LEU A 48 1.68 -11.54 -16.90
C LEU A 48 2.39 -10.42 -16.11
N GLN A 49 2.16 -9.14 -16.46
CA GLN A 49 2.75 -8.04 -15.73
C GLN A 49 2.27 -8.09 -14.27
N ARG A 50 3.23 -8.16 -13.35
CA ARG A 50 2.93 -7.96 -11.94
C ARG A 50 2.73 -6.45 -11.76
N PRO A 51 1.65 -5.99 -11.11
CA PRO A 51 1.56 -4.59 -10.75
C PRO A 51 2.81 -4.24 -9.93
N GLU A 52 3.55 -3.22 -10.36
CA GLU A 52 4.75 -2.71 -9.67
C GLU A 52 4.51 -2.32 -8.21
N GLN A 53 3.25 -2.30 -7.78
CA GLN A 53 2.81 -2.04 -6.41
C GLN A 53 3.44 -2.99 -5.36
N ASN A 54 3.95 -4.15 -5.77
CA ASN A 54 4.51 -5.15 -4.85
C ASN A 54 6.04 -5.26 -4.89
N LYS A 55 6.75 -4.25 -5.42
CA LYS A 55 8.21 -4.23 -5.29
C LYS A 55 8.55 -3.92 -3.82
N PRO A 56 9.33 -4.76 -3.12
CA PRO A 56 9.78 -4.42 -1.78
C PRO A 56 10.58 -3.12 -1.85
N LEU A 57 10.19 -2.15 -1.02
CA LEU A 57 10.88 -0.87 -0.88
C LEU A 57 12.34 -1.13 -0.49
N SER A 58 13.26 -0.43 -1.17
CA SER A 58 14.68 -0.45 -0.84
C SER A 58 14.89 0.14 0.55
N SER A 59 15.99 -0.22 1.24
CA SER A 59 16.23 0.23 2.63
C SER A 59 16.21 1.76 2.80
N GLY A 60 16.55 2.53 1.75
CA GLY A 60 16.48 4.00 1.74
C GLY A 60 15.06 4.57 1.58
N GLU A 61 14.10 3.77 1.12
CA GLU A 61 12.70 4.17 0.89
C GLU A 61 11.80 3.83 2.10
N ARG A 62 12.36 3.23 3.16
CA ARG A 62 11.64 2.82 4.38
C ARG A 62 11.60 3.91 5.45
N ARG A 63 11.22 5.13 5.06
CA ARG A 63 11.05 6.24 5.99
C ARG A 63 9.78 7.01 5.66
N CYS A 64 8.99 7.30 6.69
CA CYS A 64 7.84 8.18 6.56
C CYS A 64 8.30 9.60 6.27
N MET A 65 7.82 10.17 5.16
CA MET A 65 8.12 11.54 4.72
C MET A 65 7.15 12.57 5.30
N TYR A 66 6.15 12.14 6.07
CA TYR A 66 5.28 13.08 6.78
C TYR A 66 6.03 13.73 7.94
N ALA A 67 6.19 15.05 7.88
CA ALA A 67 6.93 15.82 8.90
C ALA A 67 6.36 15.69 10.32
N GLY A 68 5.04 15.49 10.45
CA GLY A 68 4.37 15.29 11.75
C GLY A 68 4.40 13.84 12.26
N CYS A 69 5.18 12.94 11.65
CA CYS A 69 5.30 11.57 12.10
C CYS A 69 6.27 11.47 13.28
N GLU A 70 5.79 11.03 14.44
CA GLU A 70 6.62 10.84 15.64
C GLU A 70 7.64 9.70 15.50
N GLN A 71 7.37 8.75 14.61
CA GLN A 71 8.16 7.53 14.43
C GLN A 71 8.34 7.21 12.94
N PRO A 72 9.13 8.01 12.21
CA PRO A 72 9.21 7.89 10.76
C PRO A 72 9.91 6.61 10.28
N ASP A 73 10.80 6.02 11.09
CA ASP A 73 11.55 4.81 10.72
C ASP A 73 11.00 3.52 11.37
N ARG A 74 10.09 3.63 12.35
CA ARG A 74 9.56 2.47 13.10
C ARG A 74 8.21 2.01 12.55
N SER A 75 8.20 1.57 11.30
CA SER A 75 7.02 0.92 10.72
C SER A 75 7.33 -0.47 10.17
N ARG A 76 6.36 -1.37 10.28
CA ARG A 76 6.42 -2.69 9.66
C ARG A 76 6.21 -2.61 8.15
N GLN A 77 5.49 -1.59 7.70
CA GLN A 77 5.13 -1.39 6.30
C GLN A 77 5.20 0.09 5.95
N PHE A 78 5.67 0.35 4.74
CA PHE A 78 5.79 1.68 4.16
C PHE A 78 5.08 1.68 2.81
N HIS A 79 4.33 2.75 2.56
CA HIS A 79 3.44 2.89 1.42
C HIS A 79 3.92 4.04 0.55
N PRO A 80 4.51 3.77 -0.63
CA PRO A 80 4.86 4.80 -1.57
C PRO A 80 3.58 5.29 -2.27
N ILE A 81 3.33 6.59 -2.20
CA ILE A 81 2.16 7.20 -2.81
C ILE A 81 2.51 7.55 -4.25
N LYS A 82 1.87 6.88 -5.20
CA LYS A 82 2.03 7.18 -6.63
C LYS A 82 1.09 8.31 -7.06
N SER A 83 1.51 9.07 -8.05
CA SER A 83 0.67 10.06 -8.73
C SER A 83 -0.61 9.39 -9.27
N GLY A 84 -1.77 10.00 -9.02
CA GLY A 84 -3.06 9.45 -9.45
C GLY A 84 -3.60 8.32 -8.56
N SER A 85 -3.03 8.10 -7.36
CA SER A 85 -3.59 7.15 -6.40
C SER A 85 -4.92 7.67 -5.85
N VAL A 86 -5.97 6.85 -5.92
CA VAL A 86 -7.35 7.15 -5.45
C VAL A 86 -7.82 6.10 -4.43
N ALA A 87 -6.93 5.73 -3.51
CA ALA A 87 -7.27 4.78 -2.46
C ALA A 87 -8.21 5.41 -1.41
N GLY A 88 -9.24 4.68 -0.99
CA GLY A 88 -10.13 5.13 0.09
C GLY A 88 -11.02 6.32 -0.25
N GLY A 89 -11.19 6.65 -1.55
CA GLY A 89 -11.98 7.79 -2.00
C GLY A 89 -11.36 9.15 -1.65
N GLN A 90 -10.07 9.17 -1.29
CA GLN A 90 -9.33 10.38 -0.96
C GLN A 90 -8.44 10.79 -2.15
N ASP A 91 -8.20 12.10 -2.27
CA ASP A 91 -7.21 12.61 -3.22
C ASP A 91 -5.81 12.51 -2.62
N TRP A 92 -4.96 11.65 -3.20
CA TRP A 92 -3.57 11.49 -2.76
C TRP A 92 -2.58 12.36 -3.54
N SER A 93 -3.06 13.16 -4.49
CA SER A 93 -2.23 14.09 -5.28
C SER A 93 -1.27 14.94 -4.45
N PRO A 94 -1.65 15.56 -3.30
CA PRO A 94 -0.72 16.35 -2.49
C PRO A 94 0.39 15.53 -1.81
N LEU A 95 0.25 14.20 -1.79
CA LEU A 95 1.21 13.27 -1.20
C LEU A 95 1.92 12.43 -2.27
N ALA A 96 1.69 12.68 -3.55
CA ALA A 96 2.34 11.95 -4.64
C ALA A 96 3.86 12.09 -4.56
N GLY A 97 4.56 10.95 -4.64
CA GLY A 97 6.01 10.87 -4.45
C GLY A 97 6.47 10.74 -3.00
N HIS A 98 5.56 10.87 -2.03
CA HIS A 98 5.90 10.63 -0.62
C HIS A 98 5.77 9.14 -0.26
N THR A 99 6.57 8.73 0.73
CA THR A 99 6.38 7.43 1.39
C THR A 99 5.81 7.65 2.78
N LEU A 100 4.74 6.93 3.12
CA LEU A 100 4.10 6.99 4.43
C LEU A 100 4.30 5.69 5.20
N CYS A 101 4.47 5.76 6.52
CA CYS A 101 4.33 4.57 7.36
C CYS A 101 2.88 4.09 7.40
N GLU A 102 2.66 2.83 7.80
CA GLU A 102 1.33 2.23 7.94
C GLU A 102 0.32 3.14 8.67
N LEU A 103 0.73 3.73 9.79
CA LEU A 103 -0.16 4.57 10.61
C LEU A 103 -0.58 5.85 9.89
N CYS A 104 0.35 6.52 9.21
CA CYS A 104 0.06 7.72 8.43
C CYS A 104 -0.78 7.40 7.20
N TYR A 105 -0.47 6.30 6.51
CA TYR A 105 -1.25 5.81 5.38
C TYR A 105 -2.71 5.53 5.77
N GLN A 106 -2.93 4.73 6.82
CA GLN A 106 -4.27 4.40 7.31
C GLN A 106 -5.06 5.63 7.75
N ARG A 107 -4.39 6.61 8.37
CA ARG A 107 -5.05 7.85 8.73
C ARG A 107 -5.53 8.58 7.49
N TYR A 108 -4.63 8.87 6.55
CA TYR A 108 -5.01 9.59 5.34
C TYR A 108 -6.08 8.85 4.55
N TYR A 109 -5.98 7.53 4.44
CA TYR A 109 -6.98 6.68 3.81
C TYR A 109 -8.38 6.85 4.41
N ARG A 110 -8.49 7.06 5.73
CA ARG A 110 -9.78 7.18 6.43
C ARG A 110 -10.31 8.61 6.52
N SER A 111 -9.44 9.58 6.76
CA SER A 111 -9.83 10.97 7.08
C SER A 111 -9.44 11.99 6.03
N GLY A 112 -8.70 11.61 4.98
CA GLY A 112 -8.18 12.55 3.97
C GLY A 112 -7.17 13.57 4.52
N SER A 113 -6.70 13.40 5.76
CA SER A 113 -5.78 14.33 6.41
C SER A 113 -4.83 13.61 7.35
N LEU A 114 -3.55 13.99 7.30
CA LEU A 114 -2.50 13.48 8.20
C LEU A 114 -2.45 14.21 9.54
N GLN A 115 -3.08 15.38 9.65
CA GLN A 115 -3.12 16.14 10.91
C GLN A 115 -3.68 15.27 12.04
N ARG A 116 -2.90 15.17 13.11
CA ARG A 116 -3.39 14.57 14.35
C ARG A 116 -4.29 15.63 15.01
N PRO A 117 -5.52 15.30 15.42
CA PRO A 117 -6.30 16.22 16.24
C PRO A 117 -5.48 16.54 17.50
N GLU A 118 -5.28 17.83 17.79
CA GLU A 118 -4.53 18.30 18.98
C GLU A 118 -5.21 17.89 20.30
N GLN A 119 -6.40 17.30 20.24
CA GLN A 119 -7.20 16.83 21.38
C GLN A 119 -6.48 15.83 22.30
N ASN A 120 -5.44 15.13 21.82
CA ASN A 120 -4.65 14.20 22.63
C ASN A 120 -3.25 14.72 22.98
N LYS A 121 -3.01 16.03 22.82
CA LYS A 121 -1.81 16.64 23.37
C LYS A 121 -1.99 16.65 24.90
N PRO A 122 -1.07 16.07 25.67
CA PRO A 122 -1.17 16.15 27.12
C PRO A 122 -1.18 17.63 27.49
N LEU A 123 -2.27 18.08 28.11
CA LEU A 123 -2.37 19.43 28.67
C LEU A 123 -1.15 19.64 29.57
N SER A 124 -0.49 20.79 29.40
CA SER A 124 0.62 21.21 30.26
C SER A 124 0.16 21.23 31.71
N SER A 125 1.06 21.07 32.68
CA SER A 125 0.64 20.99 34.10
C SER A 125 -0.19 22.19 34.57
N GLY A 126 -0.04 23.36 33.95
CA GLY A 126 -0.85 24.55 34.24
C GLY A 126 -2.22 24.62 33.53
N GLU A 127 -2.46 23.74 32.55
CA GLU A 127 -3.71 23.65 31.79
C GLU A 127 -4.63 22.53 32.30
N ARG A 128 -4.15 21.67 33.21
CA ARG A 128 -4.92 20.60 33.86
C ARG A 128 -5.74 21.11 35.03
N ARG A 129 -6.44 22.22 34.85
CA ARG A 129 -7.37 22.75 35.86
C ARG A 129 -8.77 22.85 35.31
N CYS A 130 -9.74 22.24 35.99
CA CYS A 130 -11.14 22.38 35.59
C CYS A 130 -11.62 23.81 35.87
N MET A 131 -11.97 24.54 34.81
CA MET A 131 -12.50 25.92 34.90
C MET A 131 -14.02 25.98 35.10
N TYR A 132 -14.70 24.83 35.20
CA TYR A 132 -16.13 24.79 35.41
C TYR A 132 -16.47 25.23 36.84
N ALA A 133 -17.30 26.26 36.97
CA ALA A 133 -17.61 26.91 38.25
C ALA A 133 -18.25 25.98 39.30
N GLY A 134 -18.82 24.84 38.88
CA GLY A 134 -19.39 23.82 39.76
C GLY A 134 -18.52 22.59 39.95
N CYS A 135 -17.22 22.65 39.64
CA CYS A 135 -16.33 21.50 39.78
C CYS A 135 -15.82 21.36 41.23
N GLU A 136 -16.14 20.23 41.88
CA GLU A 136 -15.71 19.94 43.25
C GLU A 136 -14.24 19.50 43.35
N GLN A 137 -13.61 19.17 42.23
CA GLN A 137 -12.20 18.76 42.15
C GLN A 137 -11.53 19.39 40.93
N PRO A 138 -11.04 20.63 41.08
CA PRO A 138 -10.50 21.39 39.96
C PRO A 138 -9.06 21.04 39.57
N ASP A 139 -8.31 20.29 40.39
CA ASP A 139 -6.90 19.88 40.19
C ASP A 139 -6.77 18.39 39.84
#